data_AF-S4RH34-F1
#
_entry.id   AF-S4RH34-F1
#
_cell.length_a   1.000
_cell.length_b   1.000
_cell.length_c   1.000
_cell.angle_alpha   90.00
_cell.angle_beta   90.00
_cell.angle_gamma   90.00
#
_symmetry.space_group_name_H-M   'P 1'
#
loop_
_entity.id
_entity.type
_entity.pdbx_description
1 polymer ?
#
loop_
_entity_poly.entity_id
_entity_poly.type
_entity_poly.pdbx_seq_one_letter_code
_entity_poly.pdbx_strand_id
1 'polypeptide(L)'
;RWYTCMLGKKCSLAPLKEELRRCGVPRTTTTTFCQGRTMRWALAWSFHHNLAVPSPPAKRRKLDNQKKPITFFVAAAAAAATGGDTGQQLPTRDVPPPSPVERVSVHLETLLAELKVQHRRVPCGTGEVSLMLRAPENTWIHLRRKRRQSLQTNDAPEPPAGILRWHATPSSRVDCPHHPLSSVNPPPH
;
A
#
# COMPACT_ATOMS: atom_id res chain seq x y z
N ARG A 1 -3.86 34.40 1.47
CA ARG A 1 -3.38 33.40 0.47
C ARG A 1 -2.40 32.42 1.12
N TRP A 2 -2.41 31.14 0.75
CA TRP A 2 -1.42 30.14 1.19
C TRP A 2 -0.39 29.84 0.10
N TYR A 3 0.86 29.63 0.52
CA TYR A 3 1.96 29.15 -0.31
C TYR A 3 2.39 27.78 0.21
N THR A 4 2.80 26.87 -0.68
CA THR A 4 3.12 25.48 -0.32
C THR A 4 4.31 24.95 -1.10
N CYS A 5 5.17 24.17 -0.46
CA CYS A 5 6.27 23.45 -1.10
C CYS A 5 6.37 22.02 -0.59
N MET A 6 6.64 21.07 -1.49
CA MET A 6 6.87 19.67 -1.17
C MET A 6 8.37 19.38 -1.12
N LEU A 7 8.82 18.75 -0.05
CA LEU A 7 10.22 18.42 0.21
C LEU A 7 10.42 16.91 0.18
N GLY A 8 11.43 16.47 -0.56
CA GLY A 8 11.84 15.06 -0.60
C GLY A 8 12.82 14.66 0.52
N LYS A 9 13.38 15.62 1.26
CA LYS A 9 14.37 15.37 2.32
C LYS A 9 13.92 16.04 3.63
N LYS A 10 13.91 15.28 4.73
CA LYS A 10 13.53 15.79 6.07
C LYS A 10 14.45 16.91 6.54
N CYS A 11 15.74 16.80 6.25
CA CYS A 11 16.75 17.77 6.66
C CYS A 11 16.53 19.16 6.05
N SER A 12 15.83 19.27 4.92
CA SER A 12 15.48 20.56 4.31
C SER A 12 14.39 21.32 5.07
N LEU A 13 13.62 20.65 5.94
CA LEU A 13 12.48 21.27 6.63
C LEU A 13 12.92 22.30 7.67
N ALA A 14 13.94 21.99 8.46
CA ALA A 14 14.45 22.87 9.52
C ALA A 14 15.01 24.20 8.99
N PRO A 15 15.95 24.22 8.01
CA PRO A 15 16.49 25.49 7.49
C PRO A 15 15.41 26.32 6.80
N LEU A 16 14.48 25.72 6.06
CA LEU A 16 13.39 26.47 5.43
C LEU A 16 12.41 27.09 6.43
N LYS A 17 12.10 26.38 7.53
CA LYS A 17 11.27 26.96 8.61
C LYS A 17 11.96 28.14 9.27
N GLU A 18 13.28 28.06 9.46
CA GLU A 18 14.07 29.14 10.06
C GLU A 18 14.12 30.37 9.15
N GLU A 19 14.30 30.19 7.84
CA GLU A 19 14.22 31.29 6.88
C GLU A 19 12.83 31.95 6.85
N LEU A 20 11.74 31.18 6.89
CA LEU A 20 10.39 31.75 7.01
C LEU A 20 10.21 32.55 8.31
N ARG A 21 10.82 32.10 9.42
CA ARG A 21 10.79 32.81 10.70
C ARG A 21 11.57 34.13 10.60
N ARG A 22 12.76 34.11 9.98
CA ARG A 22 13.59 35.30 9.74
C ARG A 22 12.90 36.33 8.86
N CYS A 23 12.18 35.88 7.83
CA CYS A 23 11.37 36.74 6.98
C CYS A 23 10.07 37.24 7.65
N GLY A 24 9.83 36.93 8.93
CA GLY A 24 8.67 37.41 9.67
C GLY A 24 7.34 36.81 9.22
N VAL A 25 7.36 35.60 8.65
CA VAL A 25 6.13 34.97 8.13
C VAL A 25 5.24 34.52 9.29
N PRO A 26 4.04 35.10 9.47
CA PRO A 26 3.24 34.94 10.68
C PRO A 26 2.59 33.56 10.82
N ARG A 27 2.33 32.88 9.69
CA ARG A 27 1.68 31.57 9.69
C ARG A 27 2.53 30.57 8.93
N THR A 28 2.97 29.51 9.62
CA THR A 28 3.69 28.39 9.03
C THR A 28 3.12 27.08 9.55
N THR A 29 2.92 26.09 8.68
CA THR A 29 2.48 24.74 9.04
C THR A 29 3.24 23.69 8.23
N THR A 30 3.34 22.48 8.77
CA THR A 30 4.04 21.37 8.13
C THR A 30 3.24 20.09 8.24
N THR A 31 3.29 19.27 7.21
CA THR A 31 2.68 17.93 7.21
C THR A 31 3.61 16.91 6.56
N THR A 32 3.30 15.64 6.73
CA THR A 32 4.04 14.52 6.14
C THR A 32 3.10 13.67 5.29
N PHE A 33 3.54 13.32 4.09
CA PHE A 33 2.88 12.35 3.24
C PHE A 33 3.66 11.03 3.28
N CYS A 34 2.97 9.95 3.65
CA CYS A 34 3.54 8.61 3.68
C CYS A 34 2.82 7.75 2.64
N GLN A 35 3.53 7.36 1.58
CA GLN A 35 3.02 6.46 0.55
C GLN A 35 3.95 5.27 0.41
N GLY A 36 3.57 4.15 1.03
CA GLY A 36 4.43 2.96 1.11
C GLY A 36 5.74 3.28 1.81
N ARG A 37 6.87 3.08 1.13
CA ARG A 37 8.22 3.39 1.62
C ARG A 37 8.64 4.85 1.39
N THR A 38 7.92 5.57 0.54
CA THR A 38 8.27 6.96 0.21
C THR A 38 7.64 7.90 1.22
N MET A 39 8.50 8.66 1.91
CA MET A 39 8.08 9.76 2.76
C MET A 39 8.39 11.09 2.08
N ARG A 40 7.44 12.01 2.16
CA ARG A 40 7.59 13.40 1.73
C ARG A 40 7.10 14.33 2.82
N TRP A 41 7.65 15.53 2.85
CA TRP A 41 7.21 16.58 3.76
C TRP A 41 6.57 17.70 2.94
N ALA A 42 5.60 18.38 3.51
CA ALA A 42 5.10 19.62 2.95
C ALA A 42 5.26 20.74 3.97
N LEU A 43 5.68 21.90 3.47
CA LEU A 43 5.77 23.15 4.19
C LEU A 43 4.76 24.10 3.56
N ALA A 44 3.93 24.74 4.38
CA ALA A 44 2.97 25.73 3.93
C ALA A 44 3.07 26.98 4.79
N TRP A 45 2.92 28.15 4.17
CA TRP A 45 3.02 29.42 4.88
C TRP A 45 2.09 30.50 4.30
N SER A 46 1.81 31.52 5.11
CA SER A 46 1.02 32.68 4.72
C SER A 46 1.49 33.94 5.42
N PHE A 47 1.40 35.06 4.70
CA PHE A 47 1.61 36.41 5.22
C PHE A 47 0.36 37.00 5.92
N HIS A 48 -0.77 36.30 5.92
CA HIS A 48 -2.02 36.81 6.49
C HIS A 48 -2.22 36.29 7.92
N HIS A 49 -2.41 37.19 8.88
CA HIS A 49 -2.60 36.84 10.29
C HIS A 49 -3.93 36.13 10.57
N ASN A 50 -4.98 36.43 9.79
CA ASN A 50 -6.35 35.99 10.06
C ASN A 50 -6.70 34.63 9.44
N LEU A 51 -5.72 33.91 8.87
CA LEU A 51 -5.99 32.58 8.33
C LEU A 51 -5.89 31.53 9.43
N ALA A 52 -6.93 30.73 9.56
CA ALA A 52 -6.90 29.52 10.36
C ALA A 52 -5.78 28.61 9.84
N VAL A 53 -4.86 28.23 10.72
CA VAL A 53 -3.81 27.26 10.37
C VAL A 53 -4.45 25.89 10.37
N PRO A 54 -4.50 25.18 9.22
CA PRO A 54 -5.01 23.83 9.21
C PRO A 54 -4.15 22.99 10.13
N SER A 55 -4.77 22.34 11.12
CA SER A 55 -4.08 21.40 11.98
C SER A 55 -3.44 20.34 11.09
N PRO A 56 -2.13 20.07 11.22
CA PRO A 56 -1.53 18.93 10.55
C PRO A 56 -2.41 17.71 10.81
N PRO A 57 -2.68 16.87 9.79
CA PRO A 57 -3.48 15.67 10.00
C PRO A 57 -2.85 14.95 11.19
N ALA A 58 -3.62 14.85 12.29
CA ALA A 58 -3.16 14.16 13.47
C ALA A 58 -2.65 12.82 12.98
N LYS A 59 -1.44 12.42 13.39
CA LYS A 59 -1.03 11.03 13.23
C LYS A 59 -2.02 10.24 14.08
N ARG A 60 -3.18 9.92 13.50
CA ARG A 60 -3.81 8.63 13.67
C ARG A 60 -2.74 7.67 13.21
N ARG A 61 -1.82 7.35 14.14
CA ARG A 61 -1.29 6.01 14.22
C ARG A 61 -2.56 5.20 13.99
N LYS A 62 -2.58 4.43 12.90
CA LYS A 62 -3.43 3.26 12.88
C LYS A 62 -2.94 2.49 14.11
N LEU A 63 -3.43 2.86 15.30
CA LEU A 63 -3.58 1.97 16.42
C LEU A 63 -4.19 0.79 15.73
N ASP A 64 -3.38 -0.25 15.60
CA ASP A 64 -3.66 -1.48 14.90
C ASP A 64 -5.18 -1.67 14.82
N ASN A 65 -5.78 -1.21 13.72
CA ASN A 65 -7.22 -1.33 13.57
C ASN A 65 -7.32 -2.81 13.30
N GLN A 66 -7.49 -3.60 14.37
CA GLN A 66 -7.79 -5.01 14.37
C GLN A 66 -8.83 -5.18 13.28
N LYS A 67 -8.36 -5.60 12.10
CA LYS A 67 -9.23 -5.65 10.94
C LYS A 67 -10.25 -6.71 11.29
N LYS A 68 -11.52 -6.32 11.36
CA LYS A 68 -12.60 -7.26 11.61
C LYS A 68 -12.41 -8.44 10.64
N PRO A 69 -12.43 -9.69 11.12
CA PRO A 69 -12.31 -10.85 10.27
C PRO A 69 -13.33 -10.79 9.13
N ILE A 70 -12.98 -11.35 7.97
CA ILE A 70 -13.94 -11.49 6.87
C ILE A 70 -14.97 -12.53 7.30
N THR A 71 -16.24 -12.16 7.33
CA THR A 71 -17.34 -13.04 7.72
C THR A 71 -18.24 -13.31 6.52
N PHE A 72 -18.61 -14.56 6.31
CA PHE A 72 -19.58 -14.98 5.30
C PHE A 72 -20.71 -15.73 5.97
N PHE A 73 -21.93 -15.55 5.48
CA PHE A 73 -23.09 -16.31 5.93
C PHE A 73 -23.37 -17.43 4.93
N VAL A 74 -23.46 -18.66 5.42
CA VAL A 74 -23.81 -19.82 4.61
C VAL A 74 -25.27 -20.19 4.91
N ALA A 75 -26.12 -20.20 3.88
CA ALA A 75 -27.52 -20.57 4.03
C ALA A 75 -27.65 -22.05 4.44
N ALA A 76 -28.61 -22.37 5.32
CA ALA A 76 -28.81 -23.72 5.83
C ALA A 76 -29.07 -24.76 4.72
N ALA A 77 -29.81 -24.38 3.67
CA ALA A 77 -30.05 -25.23 2.51
C ALA A 77 -28.76 -25.53 1.73
N ALA A 78 -27.87 -24.53 1.59
CA ALA A 78 -26.57 -24.72 0.96
C ALA A 78 -25.67 -25.65 1.79
N ALA A 79 -25.67 -25.50 3.12
CA ALA A 79 -24.93 -26.39 4.03
C ALA A 79 -25.49 -27.82 4.09
N ALA A 80 -26.75 -28.03 3.70
CA ALA A 80 -27.32 -29.36 3.50
C ALA A 80 -26.91 -29.95 2.14
N ALA A 81 -26.93 -29.13 1.09
CA ALA A 81 -26.54 -29.52 -0.28
C ALA A 81 -25.04 -29.81 -0.45
N THR A 82 -24.20 -29.36 0.49
CA THR A 82 -22.76 -29.67 0.52
C THR A 82 -22.46 -31.18 0.63
N GLY A 83 -23.45 -32.00 0.99
CA GLY A 83 -23.42 -33.46 0.81
C GLY A 83 -24.03 -33.86 -0.54
N GLY A 84 -23.26 -33.75 -1.61
CA GLY A 84 -23.67 -34.23 -2.94
C GLY A 84 -23.31 -35.70 -3.16
N ASP A 85 -24.33 -36.51 -3.44
CA ASP A 85 -24.29 -37.81 -4.15
C ASP A 85 -23.28 -38.87 -3.66
N THR A 86 -23.35 -39.25 -2.39
CA THR A 86 -22.92 -40.61 -2.01
C THR A 86 -24.18 -41.45 -1.96
N GLY A 87 -24.38 -42.24 -3.01
CA GLY A 87 -25.54 -43.10 -3.21
C GLY A 87 -25.91 -43.90 -1.96
N GLN A 88 -27.22 -44.08 -1.80
CA GLN A 88 -27.91 -45.10 -1.01
C GLN A 88 -26.99 -46.04 -0.20
N GLN A 89 -26.41 -45.56 0.90
CA GLN A 89 -25.80 -46.43 1.90
C GLN A 89 -26.87 -46.69 2.97
N LEU A 90 -27.22 -47.96 3.14
CA LEU A 90 -28.14 -48.44 4.16
C LEU A 90 -27.81 -47.85 5.55
N PRO A 91 -28.82 -47.59 6.40
CA PRO A 91 -28.60 -46.97 7.69
C PRO A 91 -27.97 -47.97 8.67
N THR A 92 -26.65 -47.91 8.84
CA THR A 92 -25.98 -48.46 10.03
C THR A 92 -26.28 -47.52 11.20
N ARG A 93 -26.89 -48.06 12.25
CA ARG A 93 -27.88 -47.39 13.10
C ARG A 93 -27.35 -46.64 14.32
N ASP A 94 -26.08 -46.20 14.35
CA ASP A 94 -25.48 -45.68 15.60
C ASP A 94 -24.60 -44.42 15.48
N VAL A 95 -24.58 -43.71 14.34
CA VAL A 95 -23.79 -42.46 14.21
C VAL A 95 -24.73 -41.27 13.98
N PRO A 96 -24.80 -40.29 14.91
CA PRO A 96 -25.62 -39.09 14.71
C PRO A 96 -25.13 -38.30 13.49
N PRO A 97 -26.04 -37.69 12.71
CA PRO A 97 -25.69 -37.00 11.49
C PRO A 97 -24.70 -35.85 11.79
N PRO A 98 -23.68 -35.66 10.93
CA PRO A 98 -22.68 -34.62 11.14
C PRO A 98 -23.35 -33.25 11.18
N SER A 99 -22.89 -32.40 12.11
CA SER A 99 -23.41 -31.04 12.25
C SER A 99 -23.28 -30.25 10.94
N PRO A 100 -24.13 -29.24 10.68
CA PRO A 100 -24.01 -28.42 9.49
C PRO A 100 -22.63 -27.75 9.35
N VAL A 101 -22.03 -27.35 10.47
CA VAL A 101 -20.67 -26.79 10.52
C VAL A 101 -19.64 -27.82 10.06
N GLU A 102 -19.80 -29.08 10.46
CA GLU A 102 -18.90 -30.17 10.07
C GLU A 102 -19.02 -30.52 8.59
N ARG A 103 -20.22 -30.46 8.00
CA ARG A 103 -20.38 -30.69 6.56
C ARG A 103 -19.72 -29.59 5.73
N VAL A 104 -19.89 -28.33 6.14
CA VAL A 104 -19.24 -27.19 5.47
C VAL A 104 -17.73 -27.26 5.64
N SER A 105 -17.23 -27.64 6.82
CA SER A 105 -15.79 -27.76 7.06
C SER A 105 -15.15 -28.83 6.17
N VAL A 106 -15.74 -30.02 6.07
CA VAL A 106 -15.25 -31.11 5.22
C VAL A 106 -15.17 -30.66 3.76
N HIS A 107 -16.20 -29.98 3.25
CA HIS A 107 -16.18 -29.49 1.88
C HIS A 107 -15.16 -28.38 1.64
N LEU A 108 -14.98 -27.47 2.60
CA LEU A 108 -13.91 -26.49 2.54
C LEU A 108 -12.53 -27.17 2.51
N GLU A 109 -12.32 -28.22 3.30
CA GLU A 109 -11.08 -29.01 3.28
C GLU A 109 -10.86 -29.68 1.91
N THR A 110 -11.92 -30.20 1.27
CA THR A 110 -11.84 -30.74 -0.11
C THR A 110 -11.41 -29.66 -1.11
N LEU A 111 -12.08 -28.50 -1.11
CA LEU A 111 -11.73 -27.40 -2.00
C LEU A 111 -10.30 -26.88 -1.76
N LEU A 112 -9.88 -26.81 -0.50
CA LEU A 112 -8.52 -26.41 -0.14
C LEU A 112 -7.49 -27.44 -0.64
N ALA A 113 -7.80 -28.73 -0.58
CA ALA A 113 -6.97 -29.79 -1.11
C ALA A 113 -6.85 -29.72 -2.65
N GLU A 114 -7.96 -29.49 -3.36
CA GLU A 114 -7.98 -29.28 -4.82
C GLU A 114 -7.11 -28.07 -5.23
N LEU A 115 -7.21 -26.97 -4.47
CA LEU A 115 -6.41 -25.77 -4.67
C LEU A 115 -4.95 -25.92 -4.19
N LYS A 116 -4.55 -27.11 -3.72
CA LYS A 116 -3.22 -27.41 -3.18
C LYS A 116 -2.80 -26.47 -2.02
N VAL A 117 -3.79 -25.99 -1.25
CA VAL A 117 -3.57 -25.17 -0.06
C VAL A 117 -3.33 -26.07 1.14
N GLN A 118 -2.15 -25.95 1.76
CA GLN A 118 -1.86 -26.69 2.99
C GLN A 118 -2.78 -26.20 4.11
N HIS A 119 -3.47 -27.11 4.78
CA HIS A 119 -4.38 -26.79 5.86
C HIS A 119 -4.28 -27.81 7.00
N ARG A 120 -4.63 -27.38 8.22
CA ARG A 120 -4.83 -28.27 9.37
C ARG A 120 -5.93 -27.74 10.27
N ARG A 121 -6.63 -28.63 10.97
CA ARG A 121 -7.52 -28.26 12.07
C ARG A 121 -6.71 -27.76 13.27
N VAL A 122 -7.25 -26.78 13.99
CA VAL A 122 -6.67 -26.27 15.24
C VAL A 122 -7.72 -26.30 16.36
N PRO A 123 -7.31 -26.33 17.64
CA PRO A 123 -8.25 -26.35 18.75
C PRO A 123 -9.21 -25.16 18.69
N CYS A 124 -10.50 -25.45 18.87
CA CYS A 124 -11.59 -24.48 18.81
C CYS A 124 -12.69 -24.83 19.82
N GLY A 125 -13.64 -23.90 19.99
CA GLY A 125 -14.76 -24.08 20.90
C GLY A 125 -15.79 -25.10 20.42
N THR A 126 -16.76 -25.41 21.28
CA THR A 126 -17.87 -26.30 20.93
C THR A 126 -18.73 -25.69 19.82
N GLY A 127 -18.99 -26.46 18.75
CA GLY A 127 -19.79 -26.01 17.61
C GLY A 127 -19.03 -25.11 16.62
N GLU A 128 -17.72 -24.96 16.80
CA GLU A 128 -16.84 -24.25 15.88
C GLU A 128 -15.88 -25.24 15.23
N VAL A 129 -15.47 -24.96 13.99
CA VAL A 129 -14.34 -25.62 13.33
C VAL A 129 -13.36 -24.55 12.87
N SER A 130 -12.14 -24.61 13.37
CA SER A 130 -11.07 -23.68 12.98
C SER A 130 -10.00 -24.38 12.16
N LEU A 131 -9.63 -23.77 11.02
CA LEU A 131 -8.59 -24.24 10.12
C LEU A 131 -7.43 -23.24 10.07
N MET A 132 -6.20 -23.74 10.20
CA MET A 132 -4.98 -22.98 9.92
C MET A 132 -4.52 -23.28 8.50
N LEU A 133 -4.49 -22.25 7.67
CA LEU A 133 -4.08 -22.34 6.27
C LEU A 133 -2.63 -21.85 6.12
N ARG A 134 -1.80 -22.60 5.41
CA ARG A 134 -0.44 -22.21 5.03
C ARG A 134 -0.34 -22.16 3.52
N ALA A 135 -0.06 -20.97 3.00
CA ALA A 135 0.35 -20.84 1.61
C ALA A 135 1.86 -21.06 1.52
N PRO A 136 2.35 -22.05 0.73
CA PRO A 136 3.78 -22.32 0.60
C PRO A 136 4.50 -21.19 -0.17
N GLU A 137 3.78 -20.53 -1.08
CA GLU A 137 4.32 -19.48 -1.92
C GLU A 137 3.48 -18.21 -1.85
N ASN A 138 4.17 -17.07 -1.96
CA ASN A 138 3.53 -15.77 -1.96
C ASN A 138 3.08 -15.38 -3.37
N THR A 139 1.90 -15.86 -3.75
CA THR A 139 1.32 -15.61 -5.08
C THR A 139 0.57 -14.27 -5.17
N TRP A 140 0.27 -13.63 -4.03
CA TRP A 140 -0.52 -12.39 -3.97
C TRP A 140 0.34 -11.11 -3.95
N ILE A 141 1.54 -11.17 -3.38
CA ILE A 141 2.44 -10.01 -3.39
C ILE A 141 2.91 -9.77 -4.84
N HIS A 142 2.72 -8.53 -5.30
CA HIS A 142 2.97 -8.09 -6.68
C HIS A 142 1.99 -8.57 -7.75
N LEU A 143 0.87 -9.23 -7.41
CA LEU A 143 -0.13 -9.65 -8.42
C LEU A 143 -0.56 -8.49 -9.32
N ARG A 144 -0.80 -7.31 -8.73
CA ARG A 144 -1.16 -6.08 -9.49
C ARG A 144 -0.02 -5.53 -10.35
N ARG A 145 1.24 -5.72 -9.94
CA ARG A 145 2.42 -5.35 -10.76
C ARG A 145 2.55 -6.32 -11.94
N LYS A 146 2.45 -7.63 -11.68
CA LYS A 146 2.49 -8.68 -12.70
C LYS A 146 1.39 -8.49 -13.76
N ARG A 147 0.15 -8.19 -13.35
CA ARG A 147 -0.95 -7.86 -14.29
C ARG A 147 -0.68 -6.62 -15.15
N ARG A 148 -0.06 -5.58 -14.59
CA ARG A 148 0.32 -4.40 -15.38
C ARG A 148 1.45 -4.70 -16.36
N GLN A 149 2.44 -5.48 -15.95
CA GLN A 149 3.52 -5.93 -16.82
C GLN A 149 2.97 -6.80 -17.96
N SER A 150 2.06 -7.73 -17.67
CA SER A 150 1.47 -8.59 -18.71
C SER A 150 0.66 -7.80 -19.74
N LEU A 151 -0.07 -6.76 -19.33
CA LEU A 151 -0.77 -5.89 -20.29
C LEU A 151 0.23 -5.12 -21.17
N GLN A 152 1.32 -4.59 -20.58
CA GLN A 152 2.35 -3.88 -21.33
C GLN A 152 3.13 -4.76 -22.32
N THR A 153 3.33 -6.05 -22.01
CA THR A 153 4.02 -6.98 -22.93
C THR A 153 3.12 -7.48 -24.05
N ASN A 154 1.80 -7.59 -23.82
CA ASN A 154 0.85 -8.00 -24.85
C ASN A 154 0.47 -6.83 -25.79
N ASP A 155 0.60 -5.58 -25.32
CA ASP A 155 0.36 -4.36 -26.10
C ASP A 155 1.66 -3.76 -26.68
N ALA A 156 2.69 -4.55 -26.96
CA ALA A 156 3.86 -4.07 -27.70
C ALA A 156 3.69 -4.39 -29.19
N PRO A 157 3.23 -3.44 -30.04
CA PRO A 157 3.49 -3.55 -31.47
C PRO A 157 5.01 -3.58 -31.66
N GLU A 158 5.50 -4.51 -32.48
CA GLU A 158 6.86 -4.43 -32.97
C GLU A 158 7.06 -3.03 -33.57
N PRO A 159 8.05 -2.24 -33.12
CA PRO A 159 8.25 -0.91 -33.68
C PRO A 159 8.59 -1.11 -35.17
N PRO A 160 7.90 -0.43 -36.10
CA PRO A 160 8.25 -0.51 -37.51
C PRO A 160 9.72 -0.11 -37.67
N ALA A 161 10.47 -0.93 -38.42
CA ALA A 161 11.87 -0.69 -38.72
C ALA A 161 12.02 0.70 -39.35
N GLY A 162 12.45 1.69 -38.56
CA GLY A 162 12.57 3.09 -39.02
C GLY A 162 12.45 4.17 -37.96
N ILE A 163 12.10 3.87 -36.70
CA ILE A 163 12.06 4.89 -35.65
C ILE A 163 13.47 5.17 -35.13
N LEU A 164 14.00 6.36 -35.47
CA LEU A 164 15.24 6.90 -34.92
C LEU A 164 15.22 6.80 -33.39
N ARG A 165 16.18 6.05 -32.85
CA ARG A 165 16.54 6.12 -31.42
C ARG A 165 16.95 7.55 -31.11
N TRP A 166 16.26 8.20 -30.18
CA TRP A 166 16.80 9.37 -29.49
C TRP A 166 18.04 8.92 -28.72
N HIS A 167 19.20 9.06 -29.34
CA HIS A 167 20.45 9.09 -28.60
C HIS A 167 20.41 10.38 -27.79
N ALA A 168 20.29 10.25 -26.46
CA ALA A 168 20.69 11.32 -25.57
C ALA A 168 22.18 11.56 -25.82
N THR A 169 22.50 12.59 -26.60
CA THR A 169 23.85 13.12 -26.65
C THR A 169 24.21 13.57 -25.23
N PRO A 170 25.38 13.17 -24.69
CA PRO A 170 25.84 13.75 -23.44
C PRO A 170 26.06 15.23 -23.72
N SER A 171 25.27 16.08 -23.06
CA SER A 171 25.46 17.53 -23.08
C SER A 171 26.91 17.82 -22.75
N SER A 172 27.63 18.38 -23.72
CA SER A 172 28.89 19.05 -23.48
C SER A 172 28.71 20.04 -22.33
N ARG A 173 29.70 20.09 -21.45
CA ARG A 173 29.81 21.11 -20.40
C ARG A 173 29.68 22.47 -21.07
N VAL A 174 28.64 23.20 -20.71
CA VAL A 174 28.62 24.64 -20.90
C VAL A 174 29.52 25.20 -19.81
N ASP A 175 30.76 25.53 -20.17
CA ASP A 175 31.62 26.36 -19.34
C ASP A 175 30.93 27.72 -19.16
N CYS A 176 30.53 28.01 -17.94
CA CYS A 176 30.08 29.36 -17.57
C CYS A 176 31.31 30.28 -17.59
N PRO A 177 31.30 31.41 -18.31
CA PRO A 177 32.39 32.36 -18.26
C PRO A 177 32.49 32.95 -16.84
N HIS A 178 33.64 32.72 -16.20
CA HIS A 178 34.05 33.35 -14.97
C HIS A 178 34.12 34.88 -15.19
N HIS A 179 33.22 35.62 -14.54
CA HIS A 179 33.46 37.03 -14.25
C HIS A 179 34.48 37.12 -13.10
N PRO A 180 35.60 37.86 -13.25
CA PRO A 180 36.51 38.11 -12.15
C PRO A 180 35.84 39.05 -11.13
N LEU A 181 35.75 38.58 -9.89
CA LEU A 181 35.39 39.40 -8.74
C LEU A 181 36.52 40.40 -8.48
N SER A 182 36.23 41.67 -8.71
CA SER A 182 37.05 42.82 -8.33
C SER A 182 37.27 42.80 -6.80
N SER A 183 38.54 42.83 -6.41
CA SER A 183 38.98 43.07 -5.05
C SER A 183 38.50 44.44 -4.56
N VAL A 184 37.71 44.46 -3.49
CA VAL A 184 37.41 45.68 -2.73
C VAL A 184 38.18 45.58 -1.42
N ASN A 185 39.26 46.36 -1.33
CA ASN A 185 39.99 46.58 -0.08
C ASN A 185 39.10 47.32 0.93
N PRO A 186 39.17 46.99 2.23
CA PRO A 186 38.60 47.83 3.27
C PRO A 186 39.44 49.11 3.48
N PRO A 187 38.83 50.28 3.72
CA PRO A 187 39.56 51.49 4.10
C PRO A 187 40.00 51.45 5.58
N PRO A 188 41.09 52.17 5.94
CA PRO A 188 41.62 52.18 7.30
C PRO A 188 40.93 53.23 8.19
N HIS A 189 40.55 52.81 9.39
CA HIS A 189 40.86 53.35 10.72
C HIS A 189 39.81 52.95 11.75
#